data_AF-A0A2M9HQJ9-F1
#
_entry.id   AF-A0A2M9HQJ9-F1
#
_cell.length_a   1.000
_cell.length_b   1.000
_cell.length_c   1.000
_cell.angle_alpha   90.00
_cell.angle_beta   90.00
_cell.angle_gamma   90.00
#
_symmetry.space_group_name_H-M   'P 1'
#
loop_
_entity.id
_entity.type
_entity.pdbx_description
1 polymer ?
#
loop_
_entity_poly.entity_id
_entity_poly.type
_entity_poly.pdbx_seq_one_letter_code
_entity_poly.pdbx_strand_id
1 'polypeptide(L)'
;MKATLQVAVERGISGVTIEEVARRSGVAKTTIYRRYRNANELIRGIRAMYVADGDMIEPLSPTKEHFAQMLRCILDWVADNDIDVDSVGIVLSSDAEFFRHIVDQVITPWLSRLHDFLESGMAQGLFRRGLDERLLLSTILGSLVAVEAIENRSATADSSWPERLTDLLWPALLA
;
A
#
# COMPACT_ATOMS: atom_id res chain seq x y z
N MET A 1 9.92 -8.21 -8.77
CA MET A 1 9.58 -6.77 -8.83
C MET A 1 10.34 -5.96 -7.76
N LYS A 2 10.52 -6.47 -6.54
CA LYS A 2 11.40 -5.93 -5.47
C LYS A 2 12.73 -5.35 -5.96
N ALA A 3 13.52 -6.13 -6.71
CA ALA A 3 14.82 -5.65 -7.22
C ALA A 3 14.71 -4.41 -8.12
N THR A 4 13.63 -4.28 -8.89
CA THR A 4 13.40 -3.11 -9.74
C THR A 4 13.08 -1.87 -8.92
N LEU A 5 12.26 -2.01 -7.87
CA LEU A 5 11.94 -0.93 -6.93
C LEU A 5 13.19 -0.46 -6.18
N GLN A 6 14.02 -1.40 -5.70
CA GLN A 6 15.29 -1.09 -5.05
C GLN A 6 16.23 -0.30 -5.96
N VAL A 7 16.38 -0.71 -7.23
CA VAL A 7 17.22 0.01 -8.20
C VAL A 7 16.65 1.41 -8.46
N ALA A 8 15.33 1.51 -8.62
CA ALA A 8 14.67 2.80 -8.84
C ALA A 8 14.84 3.76 -7.66
N VAL A 9 14.81 3.26 -6.41
CA VAL A 9 15.07 4.09 -5.21
C VAL A 9 16.52 4.53 -5.14
N GLU A 10 17.46 3.62 -5.33
CA GLU A 10 18.88 3.93 -5.13
C GLU A 10 19.51 4.73 -6.26
N ARG A 11 19.05 4.51 -7.49
CA ARG A 11 19.70 5.03 -8.71
C ARG A 11 18.79 5.87 -9.58
N GLY A 12 17.56 6.12 -9.12
CA GLY A 12 16.52 6.74 -9.92
C GLY A 12 16.02 5.84 -11.05
N ILE A 13 14.97 6.30 -11.74
CA ILE A 13 14.34 5.53 -12.81
C ILE A 13 15.25 5.32 -14.01
N SER A 14 16.09 6.29 -14.33
CA SER A 14 17.11 6.15 -15.38
C SER A 14 18.12 5.02 -15.07
N GLY A 15 18.29 4.66 -13.80
CA GLY A 15 19.15 3.56 -13.37
C GLY A 15 18.52 2.17 -13.53
N VAL A 16 17.23 2.08 -13.83
CA VAL A 16 16.53 0.80 -14.01
C VAL A 16 16.82 0.23 -15.38
N THR A 17 17.60 -0.85 -15.42
CA THR A 17 17.84 -1.65 -16.63
C THR A 17 17.51 -3.12 -16.39
N ILE A 18 17.21 -3.87 -17.45
CA ILE A 18 16.95 -5.32 -17.33
C ILE A 18 18.18 -6.04 -16.79
N GLU A 19 19.38 -5.58 -17.18
CA GLU A 19 20.66 -6.06 -16.70
C GLU A 19 20.84 -5.86 -15.21
N GLU A 20 20.59 -4.65 -14.70
CA GLU A 20 20.77 -4.34 -13.29
C GLU A 20 19.71 -5.07 -12.43
N VAL A 21 18.48 -5.15 -12.93
CA VAL A 21 17.41 -5.93 -12.29
C VAL A 21 17.75 -7.41 -12.26
N ALA A 22 18.26 -7.99 -13.35
CA ALA A 22 18.72 -9.38 -13.39
C ALA A 22 19.87 -9.63 -12.42
N ARG A 23 20.88 -8.75 -12.41
CA ARG A 23 22.04 -8.83 -11.51
C ARG A 23 21.61 -8.85 -10.05
N ARG A 24 20.64 -7.99 -9.70
CA ARG A 24 20.21 -7.78 -8.32
C ARG A 24 19.19 -8.81 -7.84
N SER A 25 18.30 -9.25 -8.72
CA SER A 25 17.31 -10.30 -8.39
C SER A 25 17.88 -11.72 -8.47
N GLY A 26 19.02 -11.91 -9.15
CA GLY A 26 19.53 -13.25 -9.49
C GLY A 26 18.73 -13.96 -10.60
N VAL A 27 17.70 -13.32 -11.15
CA VAL A 27 16.87 -13.89 -12.22
C VAL A 27 17.58 -13.73 -13.56
N ALA A 28 17.57 -14.78 -14.38
CA ALA A 28 18.13 -14.73 -15.72
C ALA A 28 17.45 -13.68 -16.60
N LYS A 29 18.23 -12.92 -17.39
CA LYS A 29 17.71 -11.88 -18.30
C LYS A 29 16.61 -12.40 -19.23
N THR A 30 16.76 -13.61 -19.76
CA THR A 30 15.78 -14.26 -20.65
C THR A 30 14.42 -14.43 -19.98
N THR A 31 14.39 -14.74 -18.68
CA THR A 31 13.17 -14.85 -17.89
C THR A 31 12.45 -13.50 -17.77
N ILE A 32 13.21 -12.41 -17.57
CA ILE A 32 12.65 -11.06 -17.49
C ILE A 32 12.15 -10.60 -18.87
N TYR A 33 12.96 -10.81 -19.92
CA TYR A 33 12.59 -10.46 -21.31
C TYR A 33 11.34 -11.16 -21.82
N ARG A 34 11.05 -12.36 -21.32
CA ARG A 34 9.82 -13.09 -21.65
C ARG A 34 8.55 -12.32 -21.24
N ARG A 35 8.61 -11.53 -20.16
CA ARG A 35 7.47 -10.76 -19.63
C ARG A 35 7.54 -9.27 -19.93
N TYR A 36 8.74 -8.72 -20.11
CA TYR A 36 8.96 -7.29 -20.36
C TYR A 36 10.00 -7.09 -21.47
N ARG A 37 9.63 -6.48 -22.59
CA ARG A 37 10.51 -6.29 -23.74
C ARG A 37 11.62 -5.28 -23.47
N ASN A 38 11.42 -4.38 -22.50
CA ASN A 38 12.39 -3.37 -22.12
C ASN A 38 12.14 -2.85 -20.69
N ALA A 39 13.09 -2.05 -20.18
CA ALA A 39 12.99 -1.43 -18.87
C ALA A 39 11.75 -0.53 -18.70
N ASN A 40 11.33 0.19 -19.74
CA ASN A 40 10.12 1.03 -19.69
C ASN A 40 8.85 0.19 -19.50
N GLU A 41 8.75 -0.97 -20.14
CA GLU A 41 7.64 -1.91 -19.95
C GLU A 41 7.67 -2.53 -18.55
N LEU A 42 8.85 -2.86 -18.03
CA LEU A 42 9.02 -3.29 -16.65
C LEU A 42 8.55 -2.22 -15.64
N ILE A 43 8.94 -0.96 -15.85
CA ILE A 43 8.51 0.18 -15.02
C ILE A 43 6.99 0.41 -15.12
N ARG A 44 6.41 0.24 -16.32
CA ARG A 44 4.94 0.30 -16.48
C ARG A 44 4.24 -0.84 -15.76
N GLY A 45 4.80 -2.05 -15.80
CA GLY A 45 4.29 -3.20 -15.05
C GLY A 45 4.31 -2.96 -13.53
N ILE A 46 5.31 -2.24 -13.02
CA ILE A 46 5.32 -1.76 -11.62
C ILE A 46 4.10 -0.89 -11.37
N ARG A 47 3.92 0.18 -12.16
CA ARG A 47 2.79 1.10 -11.97
C ARG A 47 1.44 0.40 -12.00
N ALA A 48 1.26 -0.57 -12.89
CA ALA A 48 0.00 -1.30 -13.01
C ALA A 48 -0.36 -2.13 -11.76
N MET A 49 0.61 -2.66 -10.99
CA MET A 49 0.34 -3.31 -9.70
C MET A 49 -0.07 -2.33 -8.60
N TYR A 50 0.28 -1.06 -8.76
CA TYR A 50 -0.02 0.00 -7.79
C TYR A 50 -1.32 0.76 -8.13
N VAL A 51 -1.96 0.48 -9.27
CA VAL A 51 -3.31 0.98 -9.52
C VAL A 51 -4.24 0.13 -8.67
N ALA A 52 -4.76 0.71 -7.59
CA ALA A 52 -5.84 0.08 -6.84
C ALA A 52 -7.05 -0.01 -7.75
N ASP A 53 -7.37 -1.21 -8.24
CA ASP A 53 -8.64 -1.44 -8.90
C ASP A 53 -9.75 -1.12 -7.89
N GLY A 54 -10.66 -0.26 -8.33
CA GLY A 54 -11.68 0.40 -7.51
C GLY A 54 -12.80 -0.53 -7.02
N ASP A 55 -12.71 -1.84 -7.29
CA ASP A 55 -13.80 -2.81 -7.18
C ASP A 55 -14.04 -3.33 -5.75
N MET A 56 -14.09 -2.41 -4.79
CA MET A 56 -14.76 -2.63 -3.51
C MET A 56 -16.23 -2.19 -3.68
N ILE A 57 -17.09 -3.13 -4.06
CA ILE A 57 -18.46 -2.88 -4.56
C ILE A 57 -19.44 -2.40 -3.47
N GLU A 58 -19.12 -2.57 -2.18
CA GLU A 58 -20.04 -2.24 -1.09
C GLU A 58 -19.70 -0.91 -0.39
N PRO A 59 -20.68 0.02 -0.25
CA PRO A 59 -20.51 1.22 0.55
C PRO A 59 -20.19 0.88 2.01
N LEU A 60 -19.12 1.47 2.54
CA LEU A 60 -18.73 1.28 3.94
C LEU A 60 -19.56 2.19 4.86
N SER A 61 -20.52 1.61 5.60
CA SER A 61 -21.17 2.28 6.74
C SER A 61 -20.17 2.52 7.89
N PRO A 62 -20.32 3.58 8.71
CA PRO A 62 -19.40 3.92 9.81
C PRO A 62 -19.53 2.99 11.03
N THR A 63 -19.26 1.70 10.83
CA THR A 63 -19.29 0.65 11.84
C THR A 63 -17.88 0.09 12.06
N LYS A 64 -17.69 -0.55 13.21
CA LYS A 64 -16.41 -1.17 13.56
C LYS A 64 -16.07 -2.29 12.58
N GLU A 65 -17.09 -3.04 12.17
CA GLU A 65 -16.99 -4.15 11.22
C GLU A 65 -16.52 -3.68 9.84
N HIS A 66 -17.08 -2.58 9.34
CA HIS A 66 -16.66 -2.03 8.05
C HIS A 66 -15.30 -1.33 8.11
N PHE A 67 -14.90 -0.80 9.28
CA PHE A 67 -13.54 -0.32 9.48
C PHE A 67 -12.53 -1.48 9.39
N ALA A 68 -12.82 -2.61 10.05
CA ALA A 68 -12.00 -3.83 9.93
C ALA A 68 -11.98 -4.38 8.49
N GLN A 69 -13.12 -4.33 7.79
CA GLN A 69 -13.21 -4.71 6.38
C GLN A 69 -12.28 -3.85 5.52
N MET A 70 -12.29 -2.52 5.69
CA MET A 70 -11.39 -1.62 4.96
C MET A 70 -9.91 -1.97 5.19
N LEU A 71 -9.52 -2.29 6.43
CA LEU A 71 -8.16 -2.72 6.75
C LEU A 71 -7.81 -4.06 6.09
N ARG A 72 -8.77 -4.99 6.01
CA ARG A 72 -8.59 -6.26 5.29
C ARG A 72 -8.40 -6.04 3.81
N CYS A 73 -9.15 -5.12 3.20
CA CYS A 73 -8.99 -4.82 1.78
C CYS A 73 -7.62 -4.21 1.44
N ILE A 74 -7.03 -3.46 2.38
CA ILE A 74 -5.64 -3.00 2.24
C ILE A 74 -4.68 -4.20 2.23
N LEU A 75 -4.86 -5.16 3.15
CA LEU A 75 -4.04 -6.38 3.18
C LEU A 75 -4.22 -7.25 1.94
N ASP A 76 -5.46 -7.50 1.54
CA ASP A 76 -5.79 -8.31 0.37
C ASP A 76 -5.18 -7.66 -0.88
N TRP A 77 -5.27 -6.33 -1.00
CA TRP A 77 -4.64 -5.61 -2.10
C TRP A 77 -3.11 -5.74 -2.10
N VAL A 78 -2.45 -5.68 -0.93
CA VAL A 78 -1.01 -5.91 -0.81
C VAL A 78 -0.64 -7.34 -1.22
N ALA A 79 -1.42 -8.33 -0.78
CA ALA A 79 -1.20 -9.74 -1.09
C ALA A 79 -1.42 -10.06 -2.58
N ASP A 80 -2.56 -9.63 -3.14
CA ASP A 80 -2.97 -9.92 -4.52
C ASP A 80 -2.02 -9.29 -5.55
N ASN A 81 -1.40 -8.15 -5.19
CA ASN A 81 -0.44 -7.45 -6.05
C ASN A 81 1.02 -7.88 -5.80
N ASP A 82 1.27 -8.92 -5.00
CA ASP A 82 2.62 -9.41 -4.65
C ASP A 82 3.53 -8.26 -4.15
N ILE A 83 2.94 -7.35 -3.37
CA ILE A 83 3.63 -6.19 -2.84
C ILE A 83 4.40 -6.63 -1.61
N ASP A 84 5.72 -6.67 -1.79
CA ASP A 84 6.68 -6.80 -0.71
C ASP A 84 6.57 -5.59 0.24
N VAL A 85 6.16 -5.82 1.49
CA VAL A 85 5.90 -4.75 2.47
C VAL A 85 7.18 -3.97 2.81
N ASP A 86 8.36 -4.61 2.78
CA ASP A 86 9.66 -3.93 2.84
C ASP A 86 9.77 -2.83 1.77
N SER A 87 9.30 -3.12 0.55
CA SER A 87 9.32 -2.17 -0.56
C SER A 87 8.33 -1.02 -0.34
N VAL A 88 7.25 -1.21 0.44
CA VAL A 88 6.33 -0.13 0.82
C VAL A 88 7.05 0.89 1.69
N GLY A 89 7.78 0.46 2.72
CA GLY A 89 8.57 1.38 3.56
C GLY A 89 9.63 2.16 2.75
N ILE A 90 10.27 1.50 1.79
CA ILE A 90 11.23 2.11 0.86
C ILE A 90 10.56 3.17 -0.03
N VAL A 91 9.38 2.88 -0.59
CA VAL A 91 8.64 3.81 -1.45
C VAL A 91 8.13 5.01 -0.64
N LEU A 92 7.59 4.77 0.56
CA LEU A 92 7.05 5.83 1.44
C LEU A 92 8.13 6.78 1.99
N SER A 93 9.38 6.32 2.09
CA SER A 93 10.51 7.13 2.56
C SER A 93 11.29 7.82 1.44
N SER A 94 10.90 7.64 0.17
CA SER A 94 11.61 8.17 -0.99
C SER A 94 11.09 9.54 -1.44
N ASP A 95 12.01 10.49 -1.66
CA ASP A 95 11.70 11.81 -2.23
C ASP A 95 11.65 11.82 -3.77
N ALA A 96 11.98 10.71 -4.43
CA ALA A 96 12.06 10.67 -5.90
C ALA A 96 10.68 10.90 -6.52
N GLU A 97 10.59 11.81 -7.50
CA GLU A 97 9.33 12.22 -8.15
C GLU A 97 8.52 11.03 -8.69
N PHE A 98 9.21 10.02 -9.21
CA PHE A 98 8.56 8.79 -9.67
C PHE A 98 7.79 8.08 -8.57
N PHE A 99 8.36 7.97 -7.37
CA PHE A 99 7.71 7.32 -6.24
C PHE A 99 6.61 8.16 -5.68
N ARG A 100 6.75 9.50 -5.66
CA ARG A 100 5.66 10.40 -5.32
C ARG A 100 4.44 10.17 -6.22
N HIS A 101 4.64 10.03 -7.53
CA HIS A 101 3.52 9.73 -8.43
C HIS A 101 2.89 8.34 -8.19
N ILE A 102 3.70 7.32 -7.87
CA ILE A 102 3.16 5.99 -7.50
C ILE A 102 2.36 6.08 -6.20
N VAL A 103 2.94 6.71 -5.18
CA VAL A 103 2.31 6.92 -3.88
C VAL A 103 1.00 7.68 -4.06
N ASP A 104 0.98 8.77 -4.83
CA ASP A 104 -0.24 9.54 -5.06
C ASP A 104 -1.34 8.69 -5.73
N GLN A 105 -1.00 7.88 -6.72
CA GLN A 105 -1.96 7.01 -7.42
C GLN A 105 -2.50 5.88 -6.52
N VAL A 106 -1.68 5.36 -5.59
CA VAL A 106 -2.09 4.31 -4.65
C VAL A 106 -2.90 4.90 -3.49
N ILE A 107 -2.41 5.98 -2.90
CA ILE A 107 -2.89 6.52 -1.64
C ILE A 107 -4.16 7.34 -1.82
N THR A 108 -4.32 8.06 -2.94
CA THR A 108 -5.49 8.92 -3.16
C THR A 108 -6.82 8.15 -3.13
N PRO A 109 -6.96 6.97 -3.77
CA PRO A 109 -8.16 6.15 -3.65
C PRO A 109 -8.48 5.74 -2.20
N TRP A 110 -7.46 5.35 -1.42
CA TRP A 110 -7.64 4.98 -0.02
C TRP A 110 -8.02 6.17 0.86
N LEU A 111 -7.41 7.34 0.62
CA LEU A 111 -7.78 8.58 1.32
C LEU A 111 -9.22 8.97 1.03
N SER A 112 -9.66 8.92 -0.23
CA SER A 112 -11.05 9.24 -0.59
C SER A 112 -12.05 8.33 0.12
N ARG A 113 -11.77 7.02 0.20
CA ARG A 113 -12.65 6.08 0.90
C ARG A 113 -12.69 6.32 2.41
N LEU A 114 -11.52 6.59 3.00
CA LEU A 114 -11.43 6.90 4.42
C LEU A 114 -12.15 8.21 4.75
N HIS A 115 -12.03 9.21 3.85
CA HIS A 115 -12.77 10.47 3.93
C HIS A 115 -14.28 10.21 3.98
N ASP A 116 -14.84 9.52 2.98
CA ASP A 116 -16.28 9.26 2.88
C ASP A 116 -16.81 8.49 4.12
N PHE A 117 -16.04 7.50 4.60
CA PHE A 117 -16.35 6.74 5.81
C PHE A 117 -16.41 7.64 7.05
N LEU A 118 -15.40 8.48 7.24
CA LEU A 118 -15.30 9.37 8.40
C LEU A 118 -16.31 10.50 8.33
N GLU A 119 -16.53 11.09 7.16
CA GLU A 119 -17.54 12.14 6.96
C GLU A 119 -18.94 11.62 7.32
N SER A 120 -19.29 10.43 6.84
CA SER A 120 -20.58 9.77 7.16
C SER A 120 -20.74 9.55 8.66
N GLY A 121 -19.71 9.05 9.35
CA GLY A 121 -19.78 8.85 10.80
C GLY A 121 -19.80 10.17 11.60
N MET A 122 -19.11 11.21 11.13
CA MET A 122 -19.18 12.55 11.73
C MET A 122 -20.56 13.19 11.54
N ALA A 123 -21.19 13.01 10.38
CA ALA A 123 -22.54 13.50 10.10
C ALA A 123 -23.60 12.83 11.01
N GLN A 124 -23.37 11.56 11.37
CA GLN A 124 -24.21 10.80 12.31
C GLN A 124 -23.88 11.07 13.78
N GLY A 125 -22.85 11.86 14.08
CA GLY A 125 -22.39 12.12 15.45
C GLY A 125 -21.69 10.93 16.13
N LEU A 126 -21.29 9.91 15.35
CA LEU A 126 -20.58 8.73 15.85
C LEU A 126 -19.09 9.01 16.05
N PHE A 127 -18.49 9.83 15.18
CA PHE A 127 -17.07 10.12 15.22
C PHE A 127 -16.76 11.55 15.67
N ARG A 128 -15.61 11.72 16.32
CA ARG A 128 -15.10 13.04 16.70
C ARG A 128 -14.79 13.89 15.47
N ARG A 129 -14.94 15.20 15.60
CA ARG A 129 -14.61 16.16 14.54
C ARG A 129 -13.10 16.40 14.45
N GLY A 130 -12.63 16.77 13.26
CA GLY A 130 -11.24 17.14 13.02
C GLY A 130 -10.29 15.95 13.03
N LEU A 131 -10.77 14.76 12.67
CA LEU A 131 -9.91 13.60 12.41
C LEU A 131 -8.98 13.92 11.23
N ASP A 132 -7.69 13.69 11.42
CA ASP A 132 -6.70 13.78 10.34
C ASP A 132 -6.66 12.44 9.60
N GLU A 133 -7.35 12.40 8.47
CA GLU A 133 -7.49 11.23 7.59
C GLU A 133 -6.14 10.77 7.06
N ARG A 134 -5.25 11.72 6.76
CA ARG A 134 -3.92 11.44 6.22
C ARG A 134 -3.04 10.82 7.29
N LEU A 135 -3.09 11.33 8.51
CA LEU A 135 -2.40 10.76 9.65
C LEU A 135 -2.95 9.37 9.99
N LEU A 136 -4.27 9.18 9.95
CA LEU A 136 -4.90 7.89 10.22
C LEU A 136 -4.47 6.84 9.19
N LEU A 137 -4.53 7.16 7.89
CA LEU A 137 -4.06 6.24 6.85
C LEU A 137 -2.55 5.98 6.95
N SER A 138 -1.74 7.01 7.26
CA SER A 138 -0.30 6.84 7.48
C SER A 138 -0.01 5.94 8.68
N THR A 139 -0.81 6.02 9.75
CA THR A 139 -0.71 5.15 10.92
C THR A 139 -1.04 3.71 10.56
N ILE A 140 -2.10 3.49 9.77
CA ILE A 140 -2.49 2.18 9.27
C ILE A 140 -1.35 1.57 8.44
N LEU A 141 -0.89 2.26 7.40
CA LEU A 141 0.18 1.77 6.52
C LEU A 141 1.52 1.61 7.25
N GLY A 142 1.84 2.53 8.14
CA GLY A 142 3.06 2.46 8.96
C GLY A 142 3.05 1.25 9.90
N SER A 143 1.90 0.93 10.50
CA SER A 143 1.77 -0.24 11.35
C SER A 143 1.92 -1.55 10.58
N LEU A 144 1.46 -1.60 9.33
CA LEU A 144 1.64 -2.75 8.45
C LEU A 144 3.13 -3.05 8.25
N VAL A 145 3.91 -2.02 7.90
CA VAL A 145 5.37 -2.12 7.73
C VAL A 145 6.06 -2.49 9.04
N ALA A 146 5.65 -1.86 10.16
CA ALA A 146 6.24 -2.11 11.47
C ALA A 146 6.01 -3.55 11.96
N VAL A 147 4.80 -4.11 11.77
CA VAL A 147 4.47 -5.47 12.17
C VAL A 147 5.33 -6.48 11.42
N GLU A 148 5.47 -6.34 10.10
CA GLU A 148 6.32 -7.24 9.31
C GLU A 148 7.79 -7.18 9.76
N ALA A 149 8.31 -5.96 9.96
CA ALA A 149 9.69 -5.74 10.36
C ALA A 149 10.00 -6.22 11.79
N ILE A 150 9.08 -6.05 12.74
CA ILE A 150 9.29 -6.41 14.15
C ILE A 150 9.05 -7.91 14.37
N GLU A 151 8.00 -8.47 13.80
CA GLU A 151 7.61 -9.86 14.04
C GLU A 151 8.39 -10.87 13.19
N ASN A 152 9.18 -10.40 12.20
CA ASN A 152 9.86 -11.23 11.19
C ASN A 152 8.90 -12.25 10.53
N ARG A 153 7.66 -11.82 10.31
CA ARG A 153 6.59 -12.59 9.67
C ARG A 153 5.88 -11.68 8.69
N SER A 154 5.48 -12.23 7.54
CA SER A 154 4.73 -11.47 6.56
C SER A 154 3.42 -10.97 7.17
N ALA A 155 3.17 -9.66 7.08
CA ALA A 155 1.95 -9.07 7.65
C ALA A 155 0.69 -9.57 6.94
N THR A 156 0.81 -9.97 5.67
CA THR A 156 -0.29 -10.59 4.90
C THR A 156 -0.56 -12.03 5.32
N ALA A 157 0.37 -12.69 6.02
CA ALA A 157 0.16 -14.01 6.61
C ALA A 157 -0.57 -13.93 7.97
N ASP A 158 -0.64 -12.75 8.59
CA ASP A 158 -1.39 -12.53 9.82
C ASP A 158 -2.81 -12.03 9.51
N SER A 159 -3.74 -12.98 9.41
CA SER A 159 -5.17 -12.67 9.22
C SER A 159 -5.80 -11.90 10.38
N SER A 160 -5.13 -11.77 11.53
CA SER A 160 -5.65 -11.07 12.71
C SER A 160 -5.28 -9.58 12.76
N TRP A 161 -4.36 -9.12 11.92
CA TRP A 161 -3.91 -7.72 11.92
C TRP A 161 -5.06 -6.70 11.73
N PRO A 162 -6.03 -6.89 10.81
CA PRO A 162 -7.14 -5.94 10.63
C PRO A 162 -7.98 -5.77 11.90
N GLU A 163 -8.29 -6.87 12.58
CA GLU A 163 -9.05 -6.89 13.82
C GLU A 163 -8.27 -6.21 14.96
N ARG A 164 -7.00 -6.58 15.15
CA ARG A 164 -6.14 -6.00 16.21
C ARG A 164 -6.00 -4.49 16.03
N LEU A 165 -5.75 -4.04 14.81
CA LEU A 165 -5.59 -2.61 14.52
C LEU A 165 -6.93 -1.87 14.63
N THR A 166 -8.04 -2.50 14.25
CA THR A 166 -9.39 -1.97 14.47
C THR A 166 -9.67 -1.78 15.95
N ASP A 167 -9.41 -2.79 16.77
CA ASP A 167 -9.60 -2.71 18.22
C ASP A 167 -8.79 -1.57 18.85
N LEU A 168 -7.59 -1.31 18.32
CA LEU A 168 -6.71 -0.24 18.78
C LEU A 168 -7.19 1.16 18.35
N LEU A 169 -7.58 1.32 17.07
CA LEU A 169 -7.88 2.62 16.48
C LEU A 169 -9.34 3.05 16.66
N TRP A 170 -10.29 2.10 16.70
CA TRP A 170 -11.72 2.38 16.75
C TRP A 170 -12.13 3.29 17.92
N PRO A 171 -11.69 3.05 19.17
CA PRO A 171 -12.02 3.94 20.28
C PRO A 171 -11.51 5.38 20.08
N ALA A 172 -10.42 5.56 19.32
CA ALA A 172 -9.87 6.87 19.01
C ALA A 172 -10.61 7.60 17.88
N LEU A 173 -11.59 6.98 17.24
CA LEU A 173 -12.45 7.62 16.23
C LEU A 173 -13.76 8.16 16.82
N LEU A 174 -14.26 7.51 17.87
CA LEU A 174 -15.56 7.81 18.47
C LEU A 174 -15.63 9.22 19.11
N ALA A 175 -16.85 9.77 19.14
CA ALA A 175 -17.17 11.08 19.73
C ALA A 175 -17.18 11.08 21.28
#